data_AF-A0A2M8HNQ0-F1
#
_entry.id   AF-A0A2M8HNQ0-F1
#
_cell.length_a   1.000
_cell.length_b   1.000
_cell.length_c   1.000
_cell.angle_alpha   90.00
_cell.angle_beta   90.00
_cell.angle_gamma   90.00
#
_symmetry.space_group_name_H-M   'P 1'
#
loop_
_entity.id
_entity.type
_entity.pdbx_description
1 polymer ?
#
loop_
_entity_poly.entity_id
_entity_poly.type
_entity_poly.pdbx_seq_one_letter_code
_entity_poly.pdbx_strand_id
1 'polypeptide(L)'
;MIQNLSDFLHQYPWEPEWLALGKPLDYLWDFDLPEPSEDLWPWLIDTSSFNKRIGVPEMHYTEKDGKLFGTSVNAGILMEWEEVPWEWEYLKGLNNARIYSKGLAKYVRSRYILYPKENGTKLLVYFGWIPRGLLGKSILPFGMKKLYSDYKKGLTDVIRDVRKKREYNKVGSNNYTFEKENIDLVTKSHPTKLIQISEELLKRKCNPEIIQKTIEYVLTEDDNNLYRIRVKQLAKEWNFNLTEILLVFLHGCRIGLFTLSWDVICPHCRGVRTEAKHLGDLRDMDSCDVCQIDFEATQANSIEVAFHVHPSVREVQKRFFCAAEPATKQHIFMQKYLSPDKQAESVLELGEGTYRFRTIGEKNFSIAELTDEDGIEILEWSPNSLHNEFKIKNHSKIQMINPTNQKLGFIIESRKEDQNVLRPADLFNLQEFRDLFNEESLAHGLSLDIGVQTILFTDIVGSTKLYSKLGDAKAFDKVRHHFIQVYRIIQESDGAVIKTIGDAVMASFPSSLKGLQASQNLQEYFTDESDPGILKIRTTLHTGPCLAVNLNSNIDYFGNTVNLAAKLQKDANAREIVFTESIFRDKEVRNYLLENGIKLRRIEFLQEWNKETIRIYKMKVSGKV
;
A
#
# COMPACT_ATOMS: atom_id res chain seq x y z
N MET A 1 21.96 29.29 -9.92
CA MET A 1 21.33 28.43 -10.93
C MET A 1 22.38 28.07 -11.96
N ILE A 2 22.48 26.81 -12.37
CA ILE A 2 23.43 26.36 -13.40
C ILE A 2 23.00 26.94 -14.75
N GLN A 3 23.89 27.68 -15.43
CA GLN A 3 23.58 28.27 -16.74
C GLN A 3 24.22 27.52 -17.91
N ASN A 4 25.35 26.87 -17.67
CA ASN A 4 26.10 26.17 -18.71
C ASN A 4 26.82 24.91 -18.16
N LEU A 5 27.45 24.16 -19.06
CA LEU A 5 28.17 22.93 -18.71
C LEU A 5 29.34 23.16 -17.75
N SER A 6 30.05 24.29 -17.86
CA SER A 6 31.15 24.64 -16.95
C SER A 6 30.64 24.82 -15.53
N ASP A 7 29.54 25.55 -15.35
CA ASP A 7 28.91 25.72 -14.03
C ASP A 7 28.48 24.36 -13.45
N PHE A 8 27.88 23.50 -14.30
CA PHE A 8 27.46 22.16 -13.90
C PHE A 8 28.64 21.32 -13.43
N LEU A 9 29.73 21.27 -14.19
CA LEU A 9 30.91 20.48 -13.85
C LEU A 9 31.71 21.07 -12.68
N HIS A 10 31.59 22.36 -12.41
CA HIS A 10 32.13 22.97 -11.19
C HIS A 10 31.35 22.52 -9.95
N GLN A 11 30.02 22.50 -10.04
CA GLN A 11 29.16 22.06 -8.94
C GLN A 11 29.16 20.54 -8.74
N TYR A 12 29.26 19.77 -9.82
CA TYR A 12 29.24 18.30 -9.85
C TYR A 12 30.47 17.75 -10.61
N PRO A 13 31.68 17.92 -10.04
CA PRO A 13 32.91 17.50 -10.70
C PRO A 13 32.95 15.99 -10.93
N TRP A 14 33.76 15.58 -11.90
CA TRP A 14 34.12 14.18 -12.08
C TRP A 14 35.07 13.75 -10.98
N GLU A 15 34.84 12.59 -10.39
CA GLU A 15 35.79 12.04 -9.42
C GLU A 15 37.08 11.58 -10.13
N PRO A 16 38.25 11.77 -9.50
CA PRO A 16 39.54 11.45 -10.13
C PRO A 16 39.65 10.01 -10.65
N GLU A 17 39.03 9.06 -9.94
CA GLU A 17 39.01 7.65 -10.32
C GLU A 17 38.36 7.40 -11.69
N TRP A 18 37.29 8.13 -12.03
CA TRP A 18 36.61 8.01 -13.31
C TRP A 18 37.38 8.70 -14.44
N LEU A 19 38.01 9.84 -14.15
CA LEU A 19 38.86 10.54 -15.12
C LEU A 19 40.10 9.71 -15.49
N ALA A 20 40.61 8.91 -14.56
CA ALA A 20 41.71 7.99 -14.83
C ALA A 20 41.34 6.90 -15.86
N LEU A 21 40.05 6.60 -16.03
CA LEU A 21 39.57 5.59 -16.97
C LEU A 21 39.42 6.10 -18.42
N GLY A 22 39.36 7.43 -18.62
CA GLY A 22 39.29 8.07 -19.94
C GLY A 22 38.68 9.48 -19.90
N LYS A 23 38.78 10.20 -21.03
CA LYS A 23 38.18 11.53 -21.18
C LYS A 23 36.65 11.41 -21.25
N PRO A 24 35.90 12.16 -20.41
CA PRO A 24 34.44 12.17 -20.46
C PRO A 24 33.86 12.72 -21.77
N LEU A 25 32.67 12.24 -22.11
CA LEU A 25 31.73 12.88 -23.04
C LEU A 25 30.56 13.43 -22.21
N ASP A 26 30.41 14.75 -22.22
CA ASP A 26 29.45 15.48 -21.40
C ASP A 26 28.33 16.08 -22.26
N TYR A 27 27.09 15.82 -21.87
CA TYR A 27 25.90 16.37 -22.52
C TYR A 27 25.01 17.00 -21.45
N LEU A 28 24.83 18.32 -21.52
CA LEU A 28 23.88 19.05 -20.68
C LEU A 28 22.74 19.54 -21.56
N TRP A 29 21.53 19.09 -21.24
CA TRP A 29 20.30 19.46 -21.91
C TRP A 29 19.47 20.36 -20.99
N ASP A 30 18.79 21.32 -21.60
CA ASP A 30 17.98 22.32 -20.92
C ASP A 30 16.59 22.32 -21.55
N PHE A 31 15.57 22.13 -20.72
CA PHE A 31 14.16 22.12 -21.12
C PHE A 31 13.36 23.11 -20.28
N ASP A 32 12.61 23.98 -20.94
CA ASP A 32 11.65 24.87 -20.29
C ASP A 32 10.25 24.23 -20.38
N LEU A 33 9.71 23.82 -19.24
CA LEU A 33 8.45 23.09 -19.15
C LEU A 33 7.35 24.00 -18.60
N PRO A 34 6.19 24.11 -19.26
CA PRO A 34 5.14 25.07 -18.92
C PRO A 34 4.24 24.58 -17.77
N GLU A 35 4.74 23.70 -16.89
CA GLU A 35 3.99 23.14 -15.78
C GLU A 35 4.80 23.23 -14.47
N PRO A 36 4.13 23.38 -13.30
CA PRO A 36 4.79 23.39 -11.99
C PRO A 36 5.55 22.10 -11.70
N SER A 37 6.56 22.19 -10.82
CA SER A 37 7.43 21.04 -10.50
C SER A 37 6.64 19.93 -9.81
N GLU A 38 5.64 20.26 -9.00
CA GLU A 38 4.75 19.36 -8.29
C GLU A 38 3.92 18.48 -9.24
N ASP A 39 3.48 19.06 -10.35
CA ASP A 39 2.69 18.37 -11.35
C ASP A 39 3.54 17.48 -12.26
N LEU A 40 4.78 17.89 -12.53
CA LEU A 40 5.74 17.14 -13.34
C LEU A 40 6.43 16.02 -12.57
N TRP A 41 6.70 16.24 -11.28
CA TRP A 41 7.54 15.37 -10.46
C TRP A 41 7.13 13.89 -10.53
N PRO A 42 5.85 13.51 -10.35
CA PRO A 42 5.43 12.11 -10.39
C PRO A 42 5.73 11.42 -11.73
N TRP A 43 5.72 12.17 -12.83
CA TRP A 43 6.05 11.66 -14.16
C TRP A 43 7.55 11.59 -14.42
N LEU A 44 8.32 12.57 -13.92
CA LEU A 44 9.77 12.63 -14.11
C LEU A 44 10.52 11.57 -13.29
N ILE A 45 9.96 11.17 -12.14
CA ILE A 45 10.53 10.11 -11.30
C ILE A 45 10.09 8.70 -11.73
N ASP A 46 9.07 8.58 -12.57
CA ASP A 46 8.69 7.31 -13.22
C ASP A 46 9.59 7.05 -14.43
N THR A 47 10.86 6.82 -14.11
CA THR A 47 11.90 6.63 -15.11
C THR A 47 11.70 5.37 -15.93
N SER A 48 11.03 4.34 -15.41
CA SER A 48 10.73 3.13 -16.19
C SER A 48 9.72 3.39 -17.28
N SER A 49 8.57 3.98 -16.96
CA SER A 49 7.55 4.31 -17.96
C SER A 49 8.08 5.33 -18.96
N PHE A 50 8.84 6.33 -18.50
CA PHE A 50 9.48 7.30 -19.38
C PHE A 50 10.50 6.65 -20.32
N ASN A 51 11.38 5.78 -19.80
CA ASN A 51 12.37 5.03 -20.58
C ASN A 51 11.71 4.15 -21.65
N LYS A 52 10.66 3.41 -21.27
CA LYS A 52 9.87 2.60 -22.21
C LYS A 52 9.30 3.47 -23.34
N ARG A 53 8.69 4.61 -23.01
CA ARG A 53 8.11 5.56 -23.97
C ARG A 53 9.14 6.08 -24.98
N ILE A 54 10.36 6.36 -24.55
CA ILE A 54 11.44 6.83 -25.43
C ILE A 54 12.21 5.69 -26.11
N GLY A 55 11.74 4.44 -25.99
CA GLY A 55 12.30 3.28 -26.68
C GLY A 55 13.63 2.77 -26.10
N VAL A 56 13.89 3.02 -24.81
CA VAL A 56 15.02 2.40 -24.11
C VAL A 56 14.76 0.90 -23.97
N PRO A 57 15.76 0.04 -24.28
CA PRO A 57 15.61 -1.40 -24.15
C PRO A 57 15.29 -1.86 -22.72
N GLU A 58 14.61 -2.99 -22.63
CA GLU A 58 14.38 -3.69 -21.37
C GLU A 58 15.70 -4.05 -20.68
N MET A 59 15.67 -4.02 -19.36
CA MET A 59 16.80 -4.30 -18.48
C MET A 59 16.43 -5.42 -17.52
N HIS A 60 17.42 -6.26 -17.17
CA HIS A 60 17.25 -7.31 -16.18
C HIS A 60 18.17 -7.02 -15.00
N TYR A 61 17.63 -7.14 -13.79
CA TYR A 61 18.37 -6.85 -12.57
C TYR A 61 18.48 -8.08 -11.68
N THR A 62 19.63 -8.19 -11.02
CA THR A 62 19.91 -9.20 -10.00
C THR A 62 20.59 -8.54 -8.81
N GLU A 63 20.09 -8.83 -7.61
CA GLU A 63 20.72 -8.41 -6.36
C GLU A 63 21.75 -9.47 -5.95
N LYS A 64 22.97 -9.03 -5.62
CA LYS A 64 24.04 -9.89 -5.12
C LYS A 64 24.91 -9.11 -4.14
N ASP A 65 25.09 -9.65 -2.94
CA ASP A 65 25.95 -9.08 -1.88
C ASP A 65 25.61 -7.60 -1.58
N GLY A 66 24.31 -7.27 -1.51
CA GLY A 66 23.83 -5.90 -1.27
C GLY A 66 24.02 -4.91 -2.44
N LYS A 67 24.48 -5.39 -3.60
CA LYS A 67 24.65 -4.61 -4.83
C LYS A 67 23.65 -5.05 -5.89
N LEU A 68 23.27 -4.10 -6.75
CA LEU A 68 22.34 -4.35 -7.84
C LEU A 68 23.10 -4.39 -9.16
N PHE A 69 23.00 -5.50 -9.88
CA PHE A 69 23.63 -5.68 -11.19
C PHE A 69 22.59 -5.70 -12.28
N GLY A 70 22.83 -4.93 -13.34
CA GLY A 70 21.93 -4.81 -14.48
C GLY A 70 22.53 -5.38 -15.76
N THR A 71 21.66 -5.92 -16.62
CA THR A 71 22.02 -6.35 -17.97
C THR A 71 20.99 -5.87 -19.00
N SER A 72 21.43 -5.55 -20.21
CA SER A 72 20.56 -5.16 -21.32
C SER A 72 21.28 -5.36 -22.65
N VAL A 73 20.51 -5.50 -23.74
CA VAL A 73 21.05 -5.59 -25.10
C VAL A 73 20.65 -4.34 -25.88
N ASN A 74 21.63 -3.47 -26.11
CA ASN A 74 21.40 -2.19 -26.78
C ASN A 74 21.98 -2.26 -28.19
N ALA A 75 21.11 -2.21 -29.20
CA ALA A 75 21.50 -2.33 -30.62
C ALA A 75 22.41 -3.56 -30.88
N GLY A 76 22.08 -4.70 -30.28
CA GLY A 76 22.83 -5.97 -30.41
C GLY A 76 24.08 -6.06 -29.53
N ILE A 77 24.39 -5.05 -28.71
CA ILE A 77 25.55 -5.04 -27.82
C ILE A 77 25.09 -5.37 -26.40
N LEU A 78 25.66 -6.43 -25.83
CA LEU A 78 25.45 -6.79 -24.43
C LEU A 78 26.11 -5.75 -23.52
N MET A 79 25.31 -5.18 -22.64
CA MET A 79 25.69 -4.26 -21.59
C MET A 79 25.53 -4.96 -20.25
N GLU A 80 26.54 -4.86 -19.39
CA GLU A 80 26.51 -5.38 -18.02
C GLU A 80 27.10 -4.31 -17.09
N TRP A 81 26.43 -4.04 -15.98
CA TRP A 81 26.85 -3.00 -15.04
C TRP A 81 26.49 -3.31 -13.60
N GLU A 82 27.23 -2.70 -12.68
CA GLU A 82 26.81 -2.46 -11.29
C GLU A 82 26.05 -1.12 -11.25
N GLU A 83 24.85 -1.12 -10.68
CA GLU A 83 24.06 0.09 -10.44
C GLU A 83 24.55 0.78 -9.17
N VAL A 84 24.94 2.04 -9.29
CA VAL A 84 25.27 2.88 -8.13
C VAL A 84 23.97 3.31 -7.47
N PRO A 85 23.86 3.27 -6.13
CA PRO A 85 22.66 3.69 -5.43
C PRO A 85 22.17 5.07 -5.88
N TRP A 86 20.89 5.14 -6.23
CA TRP A 86 20.25 6.35 -6.73
C TRP A 86 20.12 7.39 -5.62
N GLU A 87 20.15 8.65 -6.02
CA GLU A 87 19.92 9.77 -5.12
C GLU A 87 18.79 10.63 -5.67
N TRP A 88 17.95 11.15 -4.78
CA TRP A 88 16.93 12.12 -5.16
C TRP A 88 16.56 13.01 -3.98
N GLU A 89 16.04 14.18 -4.34
CA GLU A 89 15.47 15.16 -3.42
C GLU A 89 14.14 15.64 -4.03
N TYR A 90 13.06 15.51 -3.26
CA TYR A 90 11.70 15.87 -3.67
C TYR A 90 11.66 17.27 -4.31
N LEU A 91 11.05 17.35 -5.50
CA LEU A 91 10.94 18.55 -6.35
C LEU A 91 12.25 19.20 -6.81
N LYS A 92 13.42 18.69 -6.42
CA LYS A 92 14.72 19.26 -6.81
C LYS A 92 15.43 18.47 -7.87
N GLY A 93 15.31 17.15 -7.86
CA GLY A 93 16.01 16.32 -8.83
C GLY A 93 16.33 14.92 -8.38
N LEU A 94 16.89 14.16 -9.30
CA LEU A 94 17.36 12.80 -9.11
C LEU A 94 18.68 12.60 -9.85
N ASN A 95 19.47 11.63 -9.43
CA ASN A 95 20.68 11.25 -10.13
C ASN A 95 21.00 9.77 -9.92
N ASN A 96 21.74 9.22 -10.86
CA ASN A 96 22.17 7.83 -10.85
C ASN A 96 23.47 7.65 -11.61
N ALA A 97 24.13 6.53 -11.35
CA ALA A 97 25.34 6.16 -12.05
C ALA A 97 25.42 4.63 -12.24
N ARG A 98 26.20 4.22 -13.23
CA ARG A 98 26.40 2.83 -13.61
C ARG A 98 27.87 2.56 -13.91
N ILE A 99 28.41 1.52 -13.29
CA ILE A 99 29.78 1.07 -13.47
C ILE A 99 29.74 -0.15 -14.39
N TYR A 100 30.17 0.01 -15.65
CA TYR A 100 30.00 -1.02 -16.67
C TYR A 100 31.16 -2.01 -16.69
N SER A 101 30.87 -3.29 -16.50
CA SER A 101 31.81 -4.39 -16.75
C SER A 101 31.94 -4.68 -18.25
N LYS A 102 30.82 -4.62 -18.99
CA LYS A 102 30.75 -4.80 -20.46
C LYS A 102 29.96 -3.67 -21.14
N GLY A 103 30.26 -3.42 -22.42
CA GLY A 103 29.51 -2.48 -23.25
C GLY A 103 30.33 -1.31 -23.81
N LEU A 104 29.63 -0.25 -24.22
CA LEU A 104 30.21 0.94 -24.88
C LEU A 104 30.89 1.94 -23.93
N ALA A 105 30.68 1.81 -22.63
CA ALA A 105 31.21 2.70 -21.61
C ALA A 105 31.91 1.90 -20.50
N LYS A 106 32.69 2.60 -19.68
CA LYS A 106 33.21 2.11 -18.41
C LYS A 106 32.40 2.64 -17.23
N TYR A 107 31.92 3.86 -17.37
CA TYR A 107 31.12 4.53 -16.35
C TYR A 107 30.15 5.51 -17.01
N VAL A 108 28.93 5.58 -16.49
CA VAL A 108 27.91 6.52 -16.94
C VAL A 108 27.27 7.15 -15.72
N ARG A 109 27.06 8.46 -15.76
CA ARG A 109 26.29 9.18 -14.75
C ARG A 109 25.24 10.05 -15.40
N SER A 110 24.10 10.17 -14.75
CA SER A 110 23.03 11.09 -15.14
C SER A 110 22.54 11.89 -13.95
N ARG A 111 22.15 13.14 -14.19
CA ARG A 111 21.62 14.03 -13.17
C ARG A 111 20.52 14.91 -13.76
N TYR A 112 19.40 14.94 -13.05
CA TYR A 112 18.21 15.68 -13.37
C TYR A 112 18.04 16.74 -12.30
N ILE A 113 17.90 18.01 -12.68
CA ILE A 113 17.74 19.13 -11.75
C ILE A 113 16.54 19.95 -12.17
N LEU A 114 15.61 20.16 -11.24
CA LEU A 114 14.44 20.99 -11.43
C LEU A 114 14.68 22.33 -10.75
N TYR A 115 14.40 23.41 -11.49
CA TYR A 115 14.30 24.76 -10.95
C TYR A 115 12.87 25.26 -11.15
N PRO A 116 12.07 25.34 -10.07
CA PRO A 116 10.74 25.95 -10.12
C PRO A 116 10.81 27.39 -10.65
N LYS A 117 9.81 27.78 -11.45
CA LYS A 117 9.58 29.15 -11.93
C LYS A 117 8.15 29.55 -11.61
N GLU A 118 7.86 30.85 -11.62
CA GLU A 118 6.52 31.40 -11.38
C GLU A 118 5.43 30.75 -12.27
N ASN A 119 5.76 30.44 -13.53
CA ASN A 119 4.83 29.84 -14.50
C ASN A 119 5.44 28.60 -15.21
N GLY A 120 6.13 27.73 -14.47
CA GLY A 120 6.66 26.48 -15.04
C GLY A 120 7.86 25.92 -14.29
N THR A 121 8.63 25.07 -14.97
CA THR A 121 9.82 24.41 -14.41
C THR A 121 10.92 24.37 -15.45
N LYS A 122 12.13 24.80 -15.06
CA LYS A 122 13.32 24.53 -15.86
C LYS A 122 13.92 23.19 -15.44
N LEU A 123 13.99 22.24 -16.37
CA LEU A 123 14.58 20.93 -16.18
C LEU A 123 15.95 20.88 -16.87
N LEU A 124 17.01 20.68 -16.08
CA LEU A 124 18.32 20.31 -16.60
C LEU A 124 18.49 18.81 -16.57
N VAL A 125 18.94 18.23 -17.68
CA VAL A 125 19.27 16.80 -17.77
C VAL A 125 20.71 16.66 -18.25
N TYR A 126 21.55 16.09 -17.41
CA TYR A 126 22.95 15.84 -17.72
C TYR A 126 23.20 14.34 -17.92
N PHE A 127 23.99 14.02 -18.94
CA PHE A 127 24.57 12.69 -19.17
C PHE A 127 26.09 12.81 -19.33
N GLY A 128 26.82 12.06 -18.51
CA GLY A 128 28.26 11.96 -18.55
C GLY A 128 28.70 10.52 -18.85
N TRP A 129 29.55 10.33 -19.86
CA TRP A 129 30.01 9.01 -20.28
C TRP A 129 31.54 8.93 -20.23
N ILE A 130 32.07 7.86 -19.63
CA ILE A 130 33.45 7.44 -19.82
C ILE A 130 33.47 6.37 -20.91
N PRO A 131 33.80 6.71 -22.17
CA PRO A 131 33.68 5.79 -23.29
C PRO A 131 34.69 4.64 -23.22
N ARG A 132 34.29 3.46 -23.70
CA ARG A 132 35.17 2.28 -23.84
C ARG A 132 35.75 2.21 -25.25
N GLY A 133 37.07 2.26 -25.35
CA GLY A 133 37.79 2.10 -26.61
C GLY A 133 37.45 3.15 -27.67
N LEU A 134 37.82 2.88 -28.94
CA LEU A 134 37.47 3.73 -30.07
C LEU A 134 35.99 3.61 -30.46
N LEU A 135 35.46 2.38 -30.40
CA LEU A 135 34.08 2.08 -30.78
C LEU A 135 33.06 2.84 -29.91
N GLY A 136 33.26 2.89 -28.58
CA GLY A 136 32.43 3.69 -27.68
C GLY A 136 32.51 5.19 -27.98
N LYS A 137 33.73 5.71 -28.26
CA LYS A 137 33.92 7.14 -28.60
C LYS A 137 33.19 7.55 -29.88
N SER A 138 33.05 6.64 -30.85
CA SER A 138 32.39 6.93 -32.12
C SER A 138 30.87 6.74 -32.08
N ILE A 139 30.37 5.70 -31.38
CA ILE A 139 28.94 5.36 -31.37
C ILE A 139 28.15 6.25 -30.40
N LEU A 140 28.69 6.52 -29.20
CA LEU A 140 27.96 7.25 -28.15
C LEU A 140 27.46 8.63 -28.61
N PRO A 141 28.25 9.47 -29.32
CA PRO A 141 27.75 10.77 -29.79
C PRO A 141 26.53 10.69 -30.71
N PHE A 142 26.44 9.65 -31.54
CA PHE A 142 25.28 9.43 -32.40
C PHE A 142 24.07 8.98 -31.59
N GLY A 143 24.26 8.02 -30.68
CA GLY A 143 23.22 7.57 -29.75
C GLY A 143 22.64 8.72 -28.92
N MET A 144 23.48 9.63 -28.44
CA MET A 144 23.06 10.78 -27.64
C MET A 144 22.23 11.81 -28.42
N LYS A 145 22.51 11.99 -29.72
CA LYS A 145 21.66 12.85 -30.58
C LYS A 145 20.26 12.28 -30.74
N LYS A 146 20.16 10.96 -30.98
CA LYS A 146 18.87 10.28 -31.06
C LYS A 146 18.12 10.36 -29.73
N LEU A 147 18.81 10.02 -28.63
CA LEU A 147 18.23 10.06 -27.28
C LEU A 147 17.69 11.46 -26.93
N TYR A 148 18.41 12.53 -27.29
CA TYR A 148 17.92 13.90 -27.08
C TYR A 148 16.58 14.17 -27.79
N SER A 149 16.46 13.73 -29.04
CA SER A 149 15.22 13.88 -29.82
C SER A 149 14.06 13.09 -29.19
N ASP A 150 14.31 11.83 -28.82
CA ASP A 150 13.31 10.96 -28.21
C ASP A 150 12.90 11.49 -26.83
N TYR A 151 13.86 11.99 -26.04
CA TYR A 151 13.63 12.62 -24.74
C TYR A 151 12.75 13.86 -24.85
N LYS A 152 13.03 14.76 -25.81
CA LYS A 152 12.23 15.95 -26.06
C LYS A 152 10.77 15.60 -26.43
N LYS A 153 10.59 14.57 -27.26
CA LYS A 153 9.26 14.05 -27.59
C LYS A 153 8.56 13.50 -26.35
N GLY A 154 9.24 12.66 -25.57
CA GLY A 154 8.72 12.09 -24.33
C GLY A 154 8.24 13.14 -23.32
N LEU A 155 9.00 14.23 -23.13
CA LEU A 155 8.60 15.35 -22.27
C LEU A 155 7.35 16.08 -22.81
N THR A 156 7.22 16.21 -24.12
CA THR A 156 6.03 16.83 -24.74
C THR A 156 4.78 16.00 -24.44
N ASP A 157 4.91 14.67 -24.49
CA ASP A 157 3.82 13.76 -24.15
C ASP A 157 3.52 13.79 -22.64
N VAL A 158 4.54 13.89 -21.76
CA VAL A 158 4.34 14.11 -20.30
C VAL A 158 3.50 15.36 -20.04
N ILE A 159 3.81 16.49 -20.69
CA ILE A 159 3.05 17.73 -20.53
C ILE A 159 1.59 17.55 -20.96
N ARG A 160 1.35 16.81 -22.05
CA ARG A 160 -0.02 16.48 -22.49
C ARG A 160 -0.77 15.70 -21.41
N ASP A 161 -0.12 14.69 -20.83
CA ASP A 161 -0.71 13.82 -19.81
C ASP A 161 -1.00 14.59 -18.51
N VAL A 162 -0.09 15.48 -18.08
CA VAL A 162 -0.30 16.41 -16.95
C VAL A 162 -1.54 17.28 -17.16
N ARG A 163 -1.69 17.86 -18.35
CA ARG A 163 -2.82 18.76 -18.65
C ARG A 163 -4.15 18.02 -18.68
N LYS A 164 -4.19 16.85 -19.33
CA LYS A 164 -5.36 15.97 -19.31
C LYS A 164 -5.76 15.62 -17.89
N LYS A 165 -4.80 15.25 -17.04
CA LYS A 165 -5.07 15.00 -15.61
C LYS A 165 -5.72 16.20 -14.94
N ARG A 166 -5.18 17.41 -15.12
CA ARG A 166 -5.74 18.62 -14.50
C ARG A 166 -7.20 18.87 -14.92
N GLU A 167 -7.56 18.52 -16.15
CA GLU A 167 -8.94 18.56 -16.63
C GLU A 167 -9.82 17.48 -15.99
N TYR A 168 -9.35 16.23 -15.91
CA TYR A 168 -10.05 15.12 -15.25
C TYR A 168 -10.21 15.31 -13.73
N ASN A 169 -9.25 15.96 -13.06
CA ASN A 169 -9.30 16.26 -11.64
C ASN A 169 -10.38 17.31 -11.30
N LYS A 170 -10.75 18.20 -12.24
CA LYS A 170 -11.93 19.07 -12.09
C LYS A 170 -13.24 18.26 -12.07
N VAL A 171 -13.20 17.00 -12.52
CA VAL A 171 -14.30 16.03 -12.56
C VAL A 171 -14.06 14.87 -11.55
N GLY A 172 -13.04 14.96 -10.69
CA GLY A 172 -12.82 14.05 -9.56
C GLY A 172 -11.88 12.86 -9.77
N SER A 173 -11.13 12.76 -10.88
CA SER A 173 -10.21 11.63 -11.14
C SER A 173 -8.74 12.00 -11.03
N ASN A 174 -8.00 11.29 -10.17
CA ASN A 174 -6.70 11.70 -9.63
C ASN A 174 -5.54 10.78 -10.05
N ASN A 175 -5.33 10.58 -11.36
CA ASN A 175 -4.37 9.58 -11.86
C ASN A 175 -3.14 10.17 -12.55
N TYR A 176 -2.00 9.53 -12.34
CA TYR A 176 -0.76 9.73 -13.10
C TYR A 176 -0.53 8.48 -13.97
N THR A 177 -1.13 8.42 -15.15
CA THR A 177 -0.95 7.29 -16.08
C THR A 177 -0.71 7.80 -17.49
N PHE A 178 0.35 7.29 -18.11
CA PHE A 178 0.75 7.65 -19.46
C PHE A 178 -0.26 7.11 -20.49
N GLU A 179 -0.47 7.82 -21.61
CA GLU A 179 -1.34 7.33 -22.71
C GLU A 179 -0.96 5.89 -23.11
N LYS A 180 -1.96 5.00 -23.07
CA LYS A 180 -1.82 3.57 -23.38
C LYS A 180 -1.53 3.37 -24.87
N GLU A 181 -0.62 2.45 -25.19
CA GLU A 181 -0.41 2.01 -26.58
C GLU A 181 -1.69 1.35 -27.13
N ASN A 182 -1.92 1.47 -28.43
CA ASN A 182 -2.87 0.60 -29.13
C ASN A 182 -2.32 -0.83 -29.09
N ILE A 183 -2.70 -1.59 -28.06
CA ILE A 183 -2.33 -3.00 -27.94
C ILE A 183 -3.08 -3.79 -29.00
N ASP A 184 -2.36 -4.64 -29.73
CA ASP A 184 -2.95 -5.61 -30.64
C ASP A 184 -3.62 -6.73 -29.79
N LEU A 185 -4.87 -6.48 -29.38
CA LEU A 185 -5.63 -7.27 -28.41
C LEU A 185 -5.75 -8.76 -28.76
N VAL A 186 -5.61 -9.10 -30.05
CA VAL A 186 -5.81 -10.44 -30.61
C VAL A 186 -4.63 -11.37 -30.33
N THR A 187 -3.41 -10.86 -30.15
CA THR A 187 -2.20 -11.70 -29.99
C THR A 187 -1.83 -12.01 -28.54
N LYS A 188 -2.41 -11.34 -27.55
CA LYS A 188 -2.02 -11.47 -26.12
C LYS A 188 -3.07 -12.05 -25.18
N SER A 189 -4.28 -12.34 -25.64
CA SER A 189 -5.39 -12.76 -24.77
C SER A 189 -6.21 -13.90 -25.38
N HIS A 190 -6.92 -14.64 -24.53
CA HIS A 190 -7.88 -15.66 -24.95
C HIS A 190 -9.32 -15.11 -24.88
N PRO A 191 -9.83 -14.41 -25.92
CA PRO A 191 -11.10 -13.68 -25.86
C PRO A 191 -12.30 -14.58 -25.53
N THR A 192 -12.32 -15.83 -26.01
CA THR A 192 -13.37 -16.80 -25.68
C THR A 192 -13.43 -17.12 -24.18
N LYS A 193 -12.27 -17.19 -23.51
CA LYS A 193 -12.21 -17.47 -22.07
C LYS A 193 -12.71 -16.27 -21.25
N LEU A 194 -12.41 -15.05 -21.69
CA LEU A 194 -12.89 -13.82 -21.04
C LEU A 194 -14.41 -13.68 -21.13
N ILE A 195 -15.03 -14.10 -22.24
CA ILE A 195 -16.49 -14.14 -22.38
C ILE A 195 -17.10 -15.12 -21.36
N GLN A 196 -16.58 -16.35 -21.28
CA GLN A 196 -17.04 -17.36 -20.32
C GLN A 196 -16.89 -16.89 -18.87
N ILE A 197 -15.76 -16.26 -18.54
CA ILE A 197 -15.50 -15.65 -17.23
C ILE A 197 -16.54 -14.56 -16.91
N SER A 198 -16.83 -13.69 -17.88
CA SER A 198 -17.81 -12.60 -17.70
C SER A 198 -19.22 -13.16 -17.43
N GLU A 199 -19.64 -14.17 -18.18
CA GLU A 199 -20.93 -14.85 -17.97
C GLU A 199 -21.01 -15.51 -16.57
N GLU A 200 -19.92 -16.11 -16.11
CA GLU A 200 -19.88 -16.75 -14.79
C GLU A 200 -19.88 -15.74 -13.64
N LEU A 201 -19.23 -14.58 -13.80
CA LEU A 201 -19.31 -13.47 -12.84
C LEU A 201 -20.73 -12.89 -12.75
N LEU A 202 -21.44 -12.78 -13.88
CA LEU A 202 -22.84 -12.35 -13.89
C LEU A 202 -23.74 -13.32 -13.13
N LYS A 203 -23.55 -14.65 -13.29
CA LYS A 203 -24.31 -15.66 -12.51
C LYS A 203 -24.06 -15.55 -11.00
N ARG A 204 -22.87 -15.11 -10.60
CA ARG A 204 -22.49 -14.84 -9.20
C ARG A 204 -23.00 -13.50 -8.68
N LYS A 205 -23.80 -12.77 -9.47
CA LYS A 205 -24.40 -11.46 -9.12
C LYS A 205 -23.37 -10.35 -8.90
N CYS A 206 -22.18 -10.47 -9.51
CA CYS A 206 -21.23 -9.37 -9.53
C CYS A 206 -21.75 -8.20 -10.39
N ASN A 207 -21.34 -6.97 -10.06
CA ASN A 207 -21.78 -5.76 -10.75
C ASN A 207 -21.32 -5.77 -12.23
N PRO A 208 -22.25 -5.70 -13.22
CA PRO A 208 -21.92 -5.76 -14.65
C PRO A 208 -20.94 -4.69 -15.14
N GLU A 209 -21.03 -3.47 -14.61
CA GLU A 209 -20.17 -2.36 -15.02
C GLU A 209 -18.72 -2.59 -14.58
N ILE A 210 -18.55 -3.09 -13.36
CA ILE A 210 -17.22 -3.45 -12.82
C ILE A 210 -16.65 -4.64 -13.59
N ILE A 211 -17.46 -5.64 -13.95
CA ILE A 211 -17.03 -6.76 -14.79
C ILE A 211 -16.48 -6.23 -16.12
N GLN A 212 -17.26 -5.42 -16.83
CA GLN A 212 -16.85 -4.87 -18.13
C GLN A 212 -15.52 -4.11 -18.03
N LYS A 213 -15.40 -3.21 -17.04
CA LYS A 213 -14.19 -2.41 -16.83
C LYS A 213 -12.98 -3.27 -16.45
N THR A 214 -13.20 -4.34 -15.68
CA THR A 214 -12.15 -5.29 -15.30
C THR A 214 -11.62 -6.04 -16.51
N ILE A 215 -12.51 -6.50 -17.41
CA ILE A 215 -12.13 -7.19 -18.64
C ILE A 215 -11.36 -6.25 -19.58
N GLU A 216 -11.85 -5.02 -19.76
CA GLU A 216 -11.16 -3.99 -20.54
C GLU A 216 -9.77 -3.68 -19.97
N TYR A 217 -9.65 -3.57 -18.65
CA TYR A 217 -8.37 -3.36 -17.97
C TYR A 217 -7.39 -4.51 -18.24
N VAL A 218 -7.79 -5.77 -18.05
CA VAL A 218 -6.94 -6.94 -18.32
C VAL A 218 -6.50 -7.01 -19.78
N LEU A 219 -7.34 -6.55 -20.71
CA LEU A 219 -7.06 -6.53 -22.14
C LEU A 219 -6.10 -5.40 -22.57
N THR A 220 -6.32 -4.19 -22.04
CA THR A 220 -5.70 -2.96 -22.57
C THR A 220 -4.55 -2.42 -21.73
N GLU A 221 -4.41 -2.88 -20.49
CA GLU A 221 -3.36 -2.37 -19.60
C GLU A 221 -1.99 -2.98 -19.93
N ASP A 222 -0.92 -2.25 -19.60
CA ASP A 222 0.45 -2.74 -19.77
C ASP A 222 0.83 -3.82 -18.74
N ASP A 223 1.83 -4.63 -19.12
CA ASP A 223 2.27 -5.77 -18.31
C ASP A 223 2.82 -5.34 -16.93
N ASN A 224 3.37 -4.12 -16.76
CA ASN A 224 3.92 -3.68 -15.48
C ASN A 224 2.79 -3.38 -14.48
N ASN A 225 1.74 -2.71 -14.94
CA ASN A 225 0.55 -2.43 -14.14
C ASN A 225 -0.26 -3.70 -13.85
N LEU A 226 -0.32 -4.66 -14.79
CA LEU A 226 -0.99 -5.95 -14.58
C LEU A 226 -0.18 -6.96 -13.77
N TYR A 227 1.14 -6.79 -13.69
CA TYR A 227 1.99 -7.72 -12.95
C TYR A 227 1.61 -7.75 -11.48
N ARG A 228 1.23 -6.60 -10.91
CA ARG A 228 0.83 -6.50 -9.50
C ARG A 228 -0.31 -5.51 -9.32
N ILE A 229 -1.53 -6.01 -9.33
CA ILE A 229 -2.75 -5.20 -9.31
C ILE A 229 -3.10 -4.81 -7.87
N ARG A 230 -3.06 -3.51 -7.57
CA ARG A 230 -3.51 -2.91 -6.30
C ARG A 230 -4.98 -2.52 -6.40
N VAL A 231 -5.89 -3.42 -5.99
CA VAL A 231 -7.34 -3.22 -6.19
C VAL A 231 -7.93 -1.98 -5.49
N LYS A 232 -7.41 -1.57 -4.31
CA LYS A 232 -7.85 -0.32 -3.66
C LYS A 232 -7.54 0.92 -4.49
N GLN A 233 -6.39 0.91 -5.15
CA GLN A 233 -6.04 1.95 -6.11
C GLN A 233 -7.06 1.94 -7.25
N LEU A 234 -7.30 0.78 -7.88
CA LEU A 234 -8.31 0.67 -8.96
C LEU A 234 -9.71 1.12 -8.53
N ALA A 235 -10.16 0.77 -7.32
CA ALA A 235 -11.45 1.21 -6.79
C ALA A 235 -11.58 2.73 -6.81
N LYS A 236 -10.54 3.43 -6.34
CA LYS A 236 -10.46 4.90 -6.34
C LYS A 236 -10.37 5.47 -7.76
N GLU A 237 -9.54 4.89 -8.60
CA GLU A 237 -9.34 5.33 -9.99
C GLU A 237 -10.62 5.18 -10.82
N TRP A 238 -11.36 4.10 -10.57
CA TRP A 238 -12.56 3.76 -11.30
C TRP A 238 -13.83 4.34 -10.68
N ASN A 239 -13.71 4.95 -9.49
CA ASN A 239 -14.79 5.51 -8.69
C ASN A 239 -15.88 4.48 -8.33
N PHE A 240 -15.45 3.27 -7.93
CA PHE A 240 -16.33 2.21 -7.45
C PHE A 240 -16.14 1.95 -5.97
N ASN A 241 -17.16 1.38 -5.33
CA ASN A 241 -17.05 0.88 -3.97
C ASN A 241 -16.02 -0.26 -3.90
N LEU A 242 -15.15 -0.24 -2.89
CA LEU A 242 -14.10 -1.23 -2.71
C LEU A 242 -14.65 -2.66 -2.56
N THR A 243 -15.74 -2.85 -1.82
CA THR A 243 -16.35 -4.16 -1.62
C THR A 243 -16.85 -4.73 -2.95
N GLU A 244 -17.55 -3.93 -3.77
CA GLU A 244 -18.08 -4.40 -5.06
C GLU A 244 -16.96 -4.84 -6.03
N ILE A 245 -15.87 -4.08 -6.12
CA ILE A 245 -14.73 -4.47 -6.95
C ILE A 245 -13.98 -5.68 -6.38
N LEU A 246 -13.85 -5.78 -5.05
CA LEU A 246 -13.27 -6.96 -4.41
C LEU A 246 -14.06 -8.23 -4.74
N LEU A 247 -15.40 -8.17 -4.75
CA LEU A 247 -16.22 -9.32 -5.13
C LEU A 247 -15.91 -9.82 -6.54
N VAL A 248 -15.74 -8.92 -7.52
CA VAL A 248 -15.34 -9.28 -8.89
C VAL A 248 -13.97 -9.94 -8.90
N PHE A 249 -12.99 -9.38 -8.19
CA PHE A 249 -11.63 -9.91 -8.17
C PHE A 249 -11.54 -11.27 -7.44
N LEU A 250 -12.21 -11.42 -6.30
CA LEU A 250 -12.23 -12.66 -5.51
C LEU A 250 -12.96 -13.80 -6.23
N HIS A 251 -14.13 -13.53 -6.81
CA HIS A 251 -14.78 -14.51 -7.68
C HIS A 251 -13.96 -14.79 -8.94
N GLY A 252 -13.31 -13.76 -9.48
CA GLY A 252 -12.35 -13.87 -10.59
C GLY A 252 -11.22 -14.84 -10.30
N CYS A 253 -10.67 -14.86 -9.09
CA CYS A 253 -9.69 -15.87 -8.66
C CYS A 253 -10.26 -17.30 -8.77
N ARG A 254 -11.49 -17.49 -8.30
CA ARG A 254 -12.15 -18.82 -8.24
C ARG A 254 -12.48 -19.40 -9.62
N ILE A 255 -12.56 -18.55 -10.64
CA ILE A 255 -12.86 -18.95 -12.03
C ILE A 255 -11.65 -18.79 -12.96
N GLY A 256 -10.47 -18.52 -12.41
CA GLY A 256 -9.21 -18.47 -13.16
C GLY A 256 -9.01 -17.23 -14.01
N LEU A 257 -9.61 -16.10 -13.63
CA LEU A 257 -9.29 -14.76 -14.16
C LEU A 257 -8.03 -14.21 -13.48
N PHE A 258 -7.97 -14.35 -12.16
CA PHE A 258 -6.89 -13.83 -11.33
C PHE A 258 -6.25 -14.93 -10.49
N THR A 259 -5.10 -14.60 -9.92
CA THR A 259 -4.53 -15.24 -8.73
C THR A 259 -4.31 -14.15 -7.69
N LEU A 260 -4.13 -14.54 -6.43
CA LEU A 260 -3.88 -13.65 -5.31
C LEU A 260 -2.56 -14.04 -4.64
N SER A 261 -1.84 -13.05 -4.12
CA SER A 261 -0.61 -13.22 -3.36
C SER A 261 -0.64 -12.41 -2.06
N TRP A 262 0.16 -12.86 -1.10
CA TRP A 262 0.45 -12.22 0.18
C TRP A 262 1.89 -11.74 0.15
N ASP A 263 2.09 -10.47 -0.20
CA ASP A 263 3.39 -9.88 -0.38
C ASP A 263 3.94 -9.31 0.94
N VAL A 264 5.07 -9.84 1.40
CA VAL A 264 5.80 -9.26 2.52
C VAL A 264 6.59 -8.05 2.03
N ILE A 265 6.33 -6.89 2.62
CA ILE A 265 6.87 -5.60 2.24
C ILE A 265 7.92 -5.13 3.25
N CYS A 266 9.08 -4.72 2.74
CA CYS A 266 10.10 -4.09 3.58
C CYS A 266 9.60 -2.75 4.15
N PRO A 267 9.68 -2.52 5.48
CA PRO A 267 9.16 -1.31 6.13
C PRO A 267 9.95 -0.03 5.79
N HIS A 268 11.13 -0.16 5.17
CA HIS A 268 11.98 0.95 4.75
C HIS A 268 11.76 1.30 3.27
N CYS A 269 12.07 0.38 2.36
CA CYS A 269 11.96 0.66 0.93
C CYS A 269 10.58 0.43 0.32
N ARG A 270 9.65 -0.20 1.07
CA ARG A 270 8.33 -0.66 0.60
C ARG A 270 8.36 -1.60 -0.62
N GLY A 271 9.50 -2.22 -0.89
CA GLY A 271 9.61 -3.23 -1.94
C GLY A 271 9.25 -4.62 -1.42
N VAL A 272 8.54 -5.39 -2.26
CA VAL A 272 8.23 -6.81 -2.02
C VAL A 272 9.51 -7.61 -1.80
N ARG A 273 9.56 -8.39 -0.72
CA ARG A 273 10.67 -9.29 -0.37
C ARG A 273 10.28 -10.74 -0.58
N THR A 274 9.10 -11.12 -0.10
CA THR A 274 8.51 -12.44 -0.29
C THR A 274 7.14 -12.29 -0.94
N GLU A 275 6.89 -13.04 -2.02
CA GLU A 275 5.58 -13.18 -2.68
C GLU A 275 5.03 -14.57 -2.30
N ALA A 276 4.16 -14.65 -1.29
CA ALA A 276 3.57 -15.90 -0.83
C ALA A 276 2.24 -16.17 -1.54
N LYS A 277 2.01 -17.41 -2.00
CA LYS A 277 0.75 -17.78 -2.68
C LYS A 277 -0.37 -18.08 -1.70
N HIS A 278 -0.01 -18.65 -0.55
CA HIS A 278 -0.94 -18.97 0.53
C HIS A 278 -0.50 -18.30 1.84
N LEU A 279 -1.46 -18.02 2.72
CA LEU A 279 -1.18 -17.49 4.06
C LEU A 279 -0.25 -18.40 4.87
N GLY A 280 -0.32 -19.71 4.63
CA GLY A 280 0.51 -20.71 5.31
C GLY A 280 1.99 -20.66 4.89
N ASP A 281 2.32 -19.99 3.78
CA ASP A 281 3.70 -19.86 3.30
C ASP A 281 4.45 -18.68 3.95
N LEU A 282 3.73 -17.85 4.72
CA LEU A 282 4.30 -16.70 5.43
C LEU A 282 5.20 -17.14 6.59
N ARG A 283 6.18 -16.30 6.90
CA ARG A 283 7.16 -16.50 7.98
C ARG A 283 7.06 -15.36 8.99
N ASP A 284 7.56 -15.58 10.21
CA ASP A 284 7.60 -14.53 11.25
C ASP A 284 8.56 -13.38 10.89
N MET A 285 9.67 -13.72 10.23
CA MET A 285 10.77 -12.81 9.91
C MET A 285 11.07 -12.82 8.41
N ASP A 286 11.46 -11.68 7.88
CA ASP A 286 11.98 -11.51 6.53
C ASP A 286 13.20 -10.55 6.54
N SER A 287 13.93 -10.49 5.44
CA SER A 287 15.12 -9.65 5.29
C SER A 287 15.07 -8.79 4.02
N CYS A 288 15.82 -7.69 4.03
CA CYS A 288 15.95 -6.83 2.87
C CYS A 288 17.41 -6.45 2.63
N ASP A 289 18.05 -7.08 1.64
CA ASP A 289 19.45 -6.83 1.28
C ASP A 289 19.71 -5.37 0.89
N VAL A 290 18.76 -4.75 0.17
CA VAL A 290 18.86 -3.34 -0.24
C VAL A 290 18.87 -2.39 0.96
N CYS A 291 18.07 -2.69 1.98
CA CYS A 291 17.97 -1.85 3.19
C CYS A 291 18.92 -2.30 4.30
N GLN A 292 19.51 -3.50 4.17
CA GLN A 292 20.36 -4.17 5.14
C GLN A 292 19.68 -4.30 6.51
N ILE A 293 18.43 -4.77 6.52
CA ILE A 293 17.64 -4.99 7.73
C ILE A 293 16.98 -6.37 7.72
N ASP A 294 16.79 -6.90 8.92
CA ASP A 294 15.84 -7.97 9.21
C ASP A 294 14.62 -7.34 9.92
N PHE A 295 13.42 -7.83 9.63
CA PHE A 295 12.19 -7.29 10.20
C PHE A 295 11.10 -8.34 10.38
N GLU A 296 10.17 -8.05 11.29
CA GLU A 296 8.99 -8.88 11.54
C GLU A 296 7.99 -8.73 10.39
N ALA A 297 7.68 -9.85 9.73
CA ALA A 297 6.75 -9.89 8.59
C ALA A 297 5.27 -9.95 9.03
N THR A 298 5.02 -10.03 10.34
CA THR A 298 3.70 -10.23 10.94
C THR A 298 3.07 -8.96 11.52
N GLN A 299 3.81 -7.84 11.50
CA GLN A 299 3.31 -6.56 12.00
C GLN A 299 2.20 -6.00 11.12
N ALA A 300 1.38 -5.11 11.70
CA ALA A 300 0.40 -4.35 10.95
C ALA A 300 1.13 -3.60 9.83
N ASN A 301 0.72 -3.87 8.58
CA ASN A 301 1.21 -3.24 7.34
C ASN A 301 2.47 -3.86 6.73
N SER A 302 2.99 -4.95 7.31
CA SER A 302 4.09 -5.71 6.68
C SER A 302 3.63 -6.55 5.49
N ILE A 303 2.33 -6.81 5.37
CA ILE A 303 1.75 -7.63 4.29
C ILE A 303 0.80 -6.80 3.44
N GLU A 304 1.01 -6.88 2.13
CA GLU A 304 0.10 -6.37 1.12
C GLU A 304 -0.53 -7.54 0.35
N VAL A 305 -1.81 -7.42 0.04
CA VAL A 305 -2.49 -8.37 -0.82
C VAL A 305 -2.53 -7.79 -2.23
N ALA A 306 -2.04 -8.56 -3.20
CA ALA A 306 -2.05 -8.19 -4.61
C ALA A 306 -2.79 -9.24 -5.44
N PHE A 307 -3.35 -8.78 -6.55
CA PHE A 307 -3.93 -9.65 -7.57
C PHE A 307 -3.02 -9.70 -8.79
N HIS A 308 -2.99 -10.85 -9.45
CA HIS A 308 -2.23 -11.07 -10.67
C HIS A 308 -3.14 -11.68 -11.72
N VAL A 309 -2.99 -11.29 -12.99
CA VAL A 309 -3.74 -11.93 -14.07
C VAL A 309 -3.31 -13.40 -14.18
N HIS A 310 -4.28 -14.31 -14.25
CA HIS A 310 -3.97 -15.73 -14.36
C HIS A 310 -3.34 -16.01 -15.75
N PRO A 311 -2.23 -16.77 -15.85
CA PRO A 311 -1.51 -16.98 -17.12
C PRO A 311 -2.37 -17.58 -18.25
N SER A 312 -3.42 -18.32 -17.90
CA SER A 312 -4.36 -18.87 -18.89
C SER A 312 -5.25 -17.83 -19.57
N VAL A 313 -5.25 -16.58 -19.09
CA VAL A 313 -6.00 -15.46 -19.66
C VAL A 313 -5.06 -14.58 -20.48
N ARG A 314 -3.94 -14.20 -19.88
CA ARG A 314 -2.86 -13.39 -20.47
C ARG A 314 -1.58 -13.69 -19.71
N GLU A 315 -0.50 -13.94 -20.44
CA GLU A 315 0.83 -14.03 -19.84
C GLU A 315 1.33 -12.61 -19.54
N VAL A 316 1.60 -12.32 -18.28
CA VAL A 316 2.08 -11.02 -17.82
C VAL A 316 3.50 -11.19 -17.30
N GLN A 317 4.47 -10.54 -17.95
CA GLN A 317 5.87 -10.61 -17.60
C GLN A 317 6.29 -9.37 -16.81
N LYS A 318 7.08 -9.57 -15.74
CA LYS A 318 7.70 -8.47 -15.00
C LYS A 318 8.81 -7.86 -15.85
N ARG A 319 8.61 -6.64 -16.36
CA ARG A 319 9.59 -5.95 -17.20
C ARG A 319 10.16 -4.74 -16.47
N PHE A 320 11.49 -4.60 -16.49
CA PHE A 320 12.16 -3.45 -15.90
C PHE A 320 12.78 -2.57 -16.98
N PHE A 321 12.53 -1.27 -16.90
CA PHE A 321 13.17 -0.28 -17.76
C PHE A 321 14.10 0.64 -16.96
N CYS A 322 14.11 0.49 -15.63
CA CYS A 322 14.98 1.18 -14.70
C CYS A 322 15.23 0.34 -13.42
N ALA A 323 16.36 0.60 -12.76
CA ALA A 323 16.83 -0.10 -11.56
C ALA A 323 16.13 0.37 -10.27
N ALA A 324 15.81 1.66 -10.24
CA ALA A 324 15.11 2.29 -9.14
C ALA A 324 14.06 3.21 -9.74
N GLU A 325 12.82 3.02 -9.31
CA GLU A 325 11.73 3.91 -9.64
C GLU A 325 11.45 4.71 -8.37
N PRO A 326 11.98 5.94 -8.17
CA PRO A 326 11.53 6.78 -7.07
C PRO A 326 10.00 6.98 -7.12
N ALA A 327 9.37 6.82 -8.29
CA ALA A 327 7.92 6.68 -8.45
C ALA A 327 7.27 5.57 -7.60
N THR A 328 7.98 4.47 -7.32
CA THR A 328 7.54 3.39 -6.43
C THR A 328 7.86 3.65 -4.95
N LYS A 329 8.66 4.68 -4.66
CA LYS A 329 9.14 5.07 -3.33
C LYS A 329 8.74 6.51 -3.00
N GLN A 330 7.51 6.89 -3.33
CA GLN A 330 7.03 8.28 -3.14
C GLN A 330 7.04 8.73 -1.67
N HIS A 331 7.06 7.78 -0.74
CA HIS A 331 7.22 8.08 0.68
C HIS A 331 8.64 8.55 1.03
N ILE A 332 9.66 8.28 0.20
CA ILE A 332 11.03 8.74 0.42
C ILE A 332 11.21 10.08 -0.28
N PHE A 333 11.33 11.14 0.52
CA PHE A 333 11.49 12.51 0.04
C PHE A 333 12.94 12.84 -0.28
N MET A 334 13.87 12.22 0.43
CA MET A 334 15.29 12.37 0.16
C MET A 334 16.02 11.06 0.37
N GLN A 335 16.91 10.74 -0.57
CA GLN A 335 17.95 9.74 -0.42
C GLN A 335 19.26 10.32 -0.95
N LYS A 336 20.28 10.43 -0.09
CA LYS A 336 21.57 11.04 -0.44
C LYS A 336 22.73 10.27 0.16
N TYR A 337 23.84 10.12 -0.56
CA TYR A 337 25.01 9.42 -0.04
C TYR A 337 26.20 10.36 0.09
N LEU A 338 26.91 10.27 1.22
CA LEU A 338 28.11 11.04 1.49
C LEU A 338 29.31 10.12 1.61
N SER A 339 30.39 10.45 0.90
CA SER A 339 31.70 9.83 1.09
C SER A 339 32.27 10.17 2.48
N PRO A 340 33.30 9.43 2.95
CA PRO A 340 33.98 9.72 4.21
C PRO A 340 34.40 11.19 4.35
N ASP A 341 34.23 11.76 5.54
CA ASP A 341 34.61 13.13 5.92
C ASP A 341 33.97 14.22 5.03
N LYS A 342 32.81 13.91 4.42
CA LYS A 342 32.02 14.88 3.64
C LYS A 342 30.78 15.31 4.39
N GLN A 343 30.37 16.54 4.07
CA GLN A 343 29.12 17.14 4.51
C GLN A 343 28.31 17.60 3.30
N ALA A 344 26.99 17.61 3.43
CA ALA A 344 26.09 18.18 2.45
C ALA A 344 24.92 18.89 3.12
N GLU A 345 24.37 19.87 2.42
CA GLU A 345 23.21 20.61 2.88
C GLU A 345 22.02 20.34 1.98
N SER A 346 20.82 20.31 2.56
CA SER A 346 19.56 20.38 1.83
C SER A 346 18.53 21.19 2.61
N VAL A 347 17.65 21.87 1.87
CA VAL A 347 16.44 22.53 2.39
C VAL A 347 15.25 21.83 1.76
N LEU A 348 14.52 20.99 2.50
CA LEU A 348 13.42 20.22 1.92
C LEU A 348 12.09 20.96 2.12
N GLU A 349 11.29 20.98 1.07
CA GLU A 349 9.88 21.38 1.12
C GLU A 349 9.07 20.15 1.49
N LEU A 350 8.67 20.06 2.76
CA LEU A 350 7.92 18.94 3.31
C LEU A 350 6.52 19.44 3.68
N GLY A 351 5.49 18.64 3.41
CA GLY A 351 4.13 18.92 3.88
C GLY A 351 3.97 18.58 5.36
N GLU A 352 2.88 19.03 5.99
CA GLU A 352 2.55 18.64 7.36
C GLU A 352 2.58 17.12 7.57
N GLY A 353 3.11 16.70 8.71
CA GLY A 353 3.09 15.30 9.11
C GLY A 353 4.36 14.85 9.83
N THR A 354 4.49 13.52 9.93
CA THR A 354 5.59 12.86 10.63
C THR A 354 6.55 12.21 9.64
N TYR A 355 7.84 12.47 9.82
CA TYR A 355 8.92 12.00 8.97
C TYR A 355 9.90 11.17 9.77
N ARG A 356 10.50 10.18 9.12
CA ARG A 356 11.55 9.35 9.66
C ARG A 356 12.88 9.77 9.04
N PHE A 357 13.86 9.99 9.89
CA PHE A 357 15.25 10.27 9.55
C PHE A 357 16.06 9.02 9.87
N ARG A 358 16.71 8.43 8.87
CA ARG A 358 17.50 7.22 9.06
C ARG A 358 18.76 7.20 8.21
N THR A 359 19.80 6.58 8.76
CA THR A 359 21.02 6.23 8.04
C THR A 359 20.87 4.79 7.54
N ILE A 360 21.24 4.49 6.29
CA ILE A 360 21.20 3.13 5.75
C ILE A 360 22.13 2.21 6.57
N GLY A 361 21.65 1.02 6.91
CA GLY A 361 22.37 0.04 7.73
C GLY A 361 22.28 0.26 9.24
N GLU A 362 21.73 1.39 9.70
CA GLU A 362 21.46 1.62 11.13
C GLU A 362 20.08 1.07 11.52
N LYS A 363 20.02 0.42 12.69
CA LYS A 363 18.75 -0.08 13.25
C LYS A 363 17.90 1.04 13.85
N ASN A 364 18.55 2.09 14.34
CA ASN A 364 17.88 3.23 14.98
C ASN A 364 17.50 4.26 13.93
N PHE A 365 16.35 4.90 14.14
CA PHE A 365 15.89 6.04 13.36
C PHE A 365 15.24 7.06 14.29
N SER A 366 15.20 8.29 13.83
CA SER A 366 14.58 9.39 14.55
C SER A 366 13.30 9.82 13.88
N ILE A 367 12.33 10.26 14.68
CA ILE A 367 11.02 10.70 14.22
C ILE A 367 10.95 12.22 14.36
N ALA A 368 10.67 12.91 13.26
CA ALA A 368 10.45 14.34 13.22
C ALA A 368 8.96 14.64 12.98
N GLU A 369 8.36 15.47 13.83
CA GLU A 369 7.07 16.10 13.56
C GLU A 369 7.31 17.47 12.91
N LEU A 370 6.66 17.73 11.78
CA LEU A 370 6.69 19.07 11.17
C LEU A 370 5.72 20.00 11.90
N THR A 371 6.22 21.14 12.36
CA THR A 371 5.42 22.17 13.06
C THR A 371 5.77 23.57 12.56
N ASP A 372 4.78 24.46 12.50
CA ASP A 372 5.02 25.86 12.12
C ASP A 372 5.64 26.69 13.26
N GLU A 373 5.38 26.27 14.50
CA GLU A 373 5.88 26.89 15.74
C GLU A 373 6.83 25.93 16.48
N ASP A 374 7.85 26.46 17.16
CA ASP A 374 8.76 25.72 18.06
C ASP A 374 9.57 24.55 17.45
N GLY A 375 9.76 24.51 16.13
CA GLY A 375 10.64 23.54 15.46
C GLY A 375 12.10 23.99 15.30
N ILE A 376 13.01 23.03 15.12
CA ILE A 376 14.41 23.28 14.73
C ILE A 376 14.45 23.87 13.30
N GLU A 377 15.19 24.96 13.08
CA GLU A 377 15.38 25.59 11.76
C GLU A 377 16.62 25.08 11.01
N ILE A 378 17.70 24.78 11.75
CA ILE A 378 18.94 24.21 11.21
C ILE A 378 19.21 22.92 11.96
N LEU A 379 19.07 21.80 11.28
CA LEU A 379 19.28 20.46 11.81
C LEU A 379 20.65 19.95 11.38
N GLU A 380 21.54 19.77 12.33
CA GLU A 380 22.77 18.99 12.12
C GLU A 380 22.47 17.50 12.31
N TRP A 381 22.80 16.70 11.30
CA TRP A 381 22.51 15.27 11.27
C TRP A 381 23.76 14.47 10.94
N SER A 382 24.21 13.69 11.92
CA SER A 382 25.18 12.62 11.75
C SER A 382 24.62 11.31 12.36
N PRO A 383 25.23 10.15 12.05
CA PRO A 383 24.78 8.88 12.61
C PRO A 383 24.68 8.92 14.14
N ASN A 384 23.54 8.47 14.68
CA ASN A 384 23.23 8.49 16.11
C ASN A 384 23.23 9.87 16.80
N SER A 385 23.23 10.99 16.07
CA SER A 385 23.22 12.34 16.66
C SER A 385 21.84 12.88 16.99
N LEU A 386 20.79 12.31 16.39
CA LEU A 386 19.42 12.79 16.53
C LEU A 386 18.70 12.13 17.71
N HIS A 387 17.85 12.89 18.40
CA HIS A 387 16.93 12.35 19.41
C HIS A 387 15.93 11.37 18.79
N ASN A 388 15.34 10.48 19.60
CA ASN A 388 14.32 9.54 19.11
C ASN A 388 13.12 10.26 18.50
N GLU A 389 12.68 11.36 19.12
CA GLU A 389 11.59 12.22 18.64
C GLU A 389 11.99 13.69 18.75
N PHE A 390 11.68 14.49 17.73
CA PHE A 390 11.98 15.93 17.69
C PHE A 390 11.02 16.67 16.76
N LYS A 391 11.04 18.01 16.81
CA LYS A 391 10.22 18.88 15.95
C LYS A 391 11.10 19.67 14.99
N ILE A 392 10.68 19.80 13.74
CA ILE A 392 11.37 20.61 12.72
C ILE A 392 10.40 21.58 12.07
N LYS A 393 10.89 22.76 11.70
CA LYS A 393 10.09 23.70 10.91
C LYS A 393 10.01 23.26 9.46
N ASN A 394 8.96 23.69 8.76
CA ASN A 394 8.98 23.61 7.31
C ASN A 394 10.15 24.44 6.74
N HIS A 395 10.76 23.98 5.64
CA HIS A 395 11.96 24.59 5.03
C HIS A 395 13.20 24.61 5.93
N SER A 396 13.28 23.71 6.91
CA SER A 396 14.49 23.56 7.73
C SER A 396 15.70 23.23 6.87
N LYS A 397 16.84 23.82 7.24
CA LYS A 397 18.15 23.50 6.65
C LYS A 397 18.71 22.26 7.33
N ILE A 398 18.93 21.21 6.55
CA ILE A 398 19.44 19.92 7.00
C ILE A 398 20.91 19.80 6.60
N GLN A 399 21.81 19.76 7.58
CA GLN A 399 23.25 19.59 7.41
C GLN A 399 23.61 18.14 7.73
N MET A 400 23.79 17.34 6.68
CA MET A 400 24.22 15.95 6.79
C MET A 400 25.74 15.88 6.88
N ILE A 401 26.26 15.12 7.84
CA ILE A 401 27.69 14.96 8.09
C ILE A 401 28.01 13.46 8.14
N ASN A 402 28.97 13.03 7.34
CA ASN A 402 29.53 11.67 7.43
C ASN A 402 30.88 11.70 8.17
N PRO A 403 30.92 11.41 9.47
CA PRO A 403 32.16 11.35 10.26
C PRO A 403 32.88 9.99 10.16
N THR A 404 32.39 9.06 9.34
CA THR A 404 32.88 7.67 9.29
C THR A 404 33.88 7.46 8.15
N ASN A 405 34.60 6.34 8.20
CA ASN A 405 35.51 5.92 7.13
C ASN A 405 34.82 5.18 5.96
N GLN A 406 33.49 5.09 5.98
CA GLN A 406 32.69 4.44 4.94
C GLN A 406 31.70 5.42 4.33
N LYS A 407 31.19 5.11 3.14
CA LYS A 407 30.11 5.90 2.51
C LYS A 407 28.81 5.66 3.28
N LEU A 408 28.09 6.73 3.61
CA LEU A 408 26.81 6.66 4.34
C LEU A 408 25.65 7.17 3.51
N GLY A 409 24.49 6.51 3.60
CA GLY A 409 23.25 6.93 2.97
C GLY A 409 22.29 7.55 4.00
N PHE A 410 21.83 8.77 3.72
CA PHE A 410 20.89 9.54 4.53
C PHE A 410 19.52 9.53 3.85
N ILE A 411 18.48 9.10 4.58
CA ILE A 411 17.11 9.00 4.08
C ILE A 411 16.13 9.77 4.97
N ILE A 412 15.28 10.57 4.30
CA ILE A 412 14.10 11.19 4.91
C ILE A 412 12.86 10.65 4.22
N GLU A 413 11.96 10.05 4.99
CA GLU A 413 10.76 9.41 4.47
C GLU A 413 9.52 9.72 5.32
N SER A 414 8.37 9.87 4.68
CA SER A 414 7.10 10.05 5.36
C SER A 414 6.68 8.75 6.06
N ARG A 415 6.20 8.88 7.29
CA ARG A 415 5.55 7.78 8.03
C ARG A 415 4.09 7.58 7.64
N LYS A 416 3.55 8.38 6.71
CA LYS A 416 2.18 8.22 6.25
C LYS A 416 1.99 6.84 5.66
N GLU A 417 1.04 6.11 6.21
CA GLU A 417 0.65 4.80 5.71
C GLU A 417 0.09 4.88 4.30
N ASP A 418 0.43 3.91 3.45
CA ASP A 418 -0.18 3.77 2.14
C ASP A 418 -1.63 3.29 2.31
N GLN A 419 -2.58 4.14 1.92
CA GLN A 419 -4.02 3.89 2.01
C GLN A 419 -4.56 3.14 0.79
N ASN A 420 -3.77 3.05 -0.30
CA ASN A 420 -4.18 2.39 -1.54
C ASN A 420 -3.81 0.89 -1.57
N VAL A 421 -3.44 0.36 -0.40
CA VAL A 421 -2.96 -1.00 -0.21
C VAL A 421 -4.04 -1.85 0.43
N LEU A 422 -4.32 -3.00 -0.18
CA LEU A 422 -5.16 -4.03 0.42
C LEU A 422 -4.33 -4.79 1.44
N ARG A 423 -4.82 -4.89 2.67
CA ARG A 423 -4.18 -5.56 3.82
C ARG A 423 -4.96 -6.82 4.18
N PRO A 424 -4.35 -7.79 4.88
CA PRO A 424 -5.04 -8.99 5.32
C PRO A 424 -6.35 -8.72 6.08
N ALA A 425 -6.35 -7.72 6.97
CA ALA A 425 -7.54 -7.33 7.72
C ALA A 425 -8.73 -6.93 6.84
N ASP A 426 -8.49 -6.31 5.67
CA ASP A 426 -9.57 -5.93 4.74
C ASP A 426 -10.29 -7.17 4.19
N LEU A 427 -9.54 -8.25 3.92
CA LEU A 427 -10.10 -9.51 3.43
C LEU A 427 -10.68 -10.36 4.54
N PHE A 428 -10.04 -10.43 5.70
CA PHE A 428 -10.52 -11.26 6.82
C PHE A 428 -11.85 -10.77 7.40
N ASN A 429 -12.15 -9.48 7.22
CA ASN A 429 -13.41 -8.85 7.57
C ASN A 429 -14.48 -8.91 6.47
N LEU A 430 -14.18 -9.50 5.31
CA LEU A 430 -15.13 -9.69 4.22
C LEU A 430 -15.67 -11.12 4.26
N GLN A 431 -16.99 -11.28 4.45
CA GLN A 431 -17.62 -12.60 4.53
C GLN A 431 -17.37 -13.44 3.27
N GLU A 432 -17.45 -12.83 2.09
CA GLU A 432 -17.24 -13.53 0.83
C GLU A 432 -15.81 -14.08 0.68
N PHE A 433 -14.81 -13.39 1.22
CA PHE A 433 -13.45 -13.94 1.25
C PHE A 433 -13.41 -15.22 2.10
N ARG A 434 -14.00 -15.18 3.30
CA ARG A 434 -14.04 -16.34 4.21
C ARG A 434 -14.76 -17.54 3.62
N ASP A 435 -15.82 -17.29 2.85
CA ASP A 435 -16.59 -18.36 2.22
C ASP A 435 -15.83 -18.97 1.02
N LEU A 436 -15.22 -18.12 0.19
CA LEU A 436 -14.55 -18.53 -1.05
C LEU A 436 -13.14 -19.09 -0.84
N PHE A 437 -12.44 -18.66 0.21
CA PHE A 437 -11.05 -18.98 0.53
C PHE A 437 -10.96 -19.67 1.90
N ASN A 438 -11.91 -20.55 2.22
CA ASN A 438 -11.94 -21.26 3.52
C ASN A 438 -10.74 -22.20 3.74
N GLU A 439 -10.01 -22.54 2.68
CA GLU A 439 -8.76 -23.29 2.75
C GLU A 439 -7.56 -22.45 3.22
N GLU A 440 -7.66 -21.12 3.14
CA GLU A 440 -6.58 -20.23 3.56
C GLU A 440 -6.47 -20.18 5.09
N SER A 441 -5.27 -20.47 5.59
CA SER A 441 -4.98 -20.47 7.02
C SER A 441 -3.53 -20.07 7.28
N LEU A 442 -3.28 -19.48 8.45
CA LEU A 442 -1.93 -19.15 8.89
C LEU A 442 -1.17 -20.42 9.30
N ALA A 443 0.16 -20.42 9.14
CA ALA A 443 1.00 -21.49 9.65
C ALA A 443 0.84 -21.67 11.16
N HIS A 444 1.08 -22.89 11.67
CA HIS A 444 1.02 -23.13 13.11
C HIS A 444 2.08 -22.30 13.86
N GLY A 445 1.65 -21.59 14.90
CA GLY A 445 2.51 -20.70 15.69
C GLY A 445 2.64 -19.28 15.14
N LEU A 446 2.18 -19.03 13.90
CA LEU A 446 2.17 -17.71 13.29
C LEU A 446 0.94 -16.92 13.76
N SER A 447 1.15 -15.65 14.11
CA SER A 447 0.09 -14.68 14.38
C SER A 447 0.32 -13.40 13.60
N LEU A 448 -0.70 -12.88 12.93
CA LEU A 448 -0.63 -11.60 12.22
C LEU A 448 -1.31 -10.50 13.04
N ASP A 449 -0.66 -9.35 13.17
CA ASP A 449 -1.32 -8.14 13.65
C ASP A 449 -2.24 -7.58 12.56
N ILE A 450 -3.54 -7.57 12.85
CA ILE A 450 -4.59 -7.08 11.95
C ILE A 450 -5.12 -5.71 12.39
N GLY A 451 -4.42 -5.03 13.29
CA GLY A 451 -4.78 -3.71 13.76
C GLY A 451 -6.09 -3.67 14.56
N VAL A 452 -6.74 -2.51 14.57
CA VAL A 452 -7.97 -2.27 15.34
C VAL A 452 -9.17 -2.90 14.65
N GLN A 453 -9.90 -3.74 15.39
CA GLN A 453 -11.09 -4.45 14.93
C GLN A 453 -12.28 -4.16 15.86
N THR A 454 -13.47 -4.02 15.29
CA THR A 454 -14.72 -3.98 16.07
C THR A 454 -15.29 -5.38 16.19
N ILE A 455 -15.30 -5.92 17.40
CA ILE A 455 -15.76 -7.28 17.67
C ILE A 455 -17.17 -7.24 18.25
N LEU A 456 -18.08 -7.97 17.61
CA LEU A 456 -19.45 -8.23 18.06
C LEU A 456 -19.55 -9.65 18.59
N PHE A 457 -20.18 -9.80 19.75
CA PHE A 457 -20.69 -11.09 20.21
C PHE A 457 -22.21 -11.07 20.28
N THR A 458 -22.85 -12.13 19.79
CA THR A 458 -24.28 -12.40 19.99
C THR A 458 -24.43 -13.64 20.87
N ASP A 459 -25.52 -13.72 21.63
CA ASP A 459 -25.89 -14.91 22.41
C ASP A 459 -27.42 -15.01 22.53
N ILE A 460 -27.95 -16.25 22.50
CA ILE A 460 -29.38 -16.51 22.68
C ILE A 460 -29.70 -16.48 24.17
N VAL A 461 -30.62 -15.60 24.56
CA VAL A 461 -31.04 -15.49 25.95
C VAL A 461 -31.87 -16.71 26.35
N GLY A 462 -31.36 -17.49 27.30
CA GLY A 462 -32.07 -18.62 27.89
C GLY A 462 -32.07 -19.88 27.01
N SER A 463 -31.06 -20.06 26.15
CA SER A 463 -30.94 -21.23 25.27
C SER A 463 -30.99 -22.56 26.01
N THR A 464 -30.37 -22.71 27.18
CA THR A 464 -30.46 -23.95 27.97
C THR A 464 -31.92 -24.33 28.29
N LYS A 465 -32.77 -23.34 28.61
CA LYS A 465 -34.20 -23.58 28.87
C LYS A 465 -34.96 -23.95 27.59
N LEU A 466 -34.55 -23.40 26.44
CA LEU A 466 -35.10 -23.72 25.13
C LEU A 466 -34.96 -25.22 24.81
N TYR A 467 -33.75 -25.77 24.98
CA TYR A 467 -33.46 -27.18 24.76
C TYR A 467 -34.32 -28.08 25.67
N SER A 468 -34.39 -27.78 26.97
CA SER A 468 -35.19 -28.59 27.90
C SER A 468 -36.70 -28.60 27.59
N LYS A 469 -37.24 -27.49 27.04
CA LYS A 469 -38.68 -27.33 26.82
C LYS A 469 -39.14 -27.89 25.47
N LEU A 470 -38.35 -27.71 24.41
CA LEU A 470 -38.73 -28.08 23.05
C LEU A 470 -38.18 -29.43 22.60
N GLY A 471 -37.17 -29.96 23.31
CA GLY A 471 -36.38 -31.10 22.86
C GLY A 471 -35.36 -30.71 21.79
N ASP A 472 -34.31 -31.53 21.66
CA ASP A 472 -33.09 -31.17 20.91
C ASP A 472 -33.36 -30.86 19.43
N ALA A 473 -34.15 -31.68 18.75
CA ALA A 473 -34.41 -31.49 17.32
C ALA A 473 -35.12 -30.17 17.00
N LYS A 474 -36.18 -29.82 17.76
CA LYS A 474 -36.94 -28.58 17.55
C LYS A 474 -36.17 -27.34 18.02
N ALA A 475 -35.39 -27.47 19.10
CA ALA A 475 -34.51 -26.40 19.55
C ALA A 475 -33.41 -26.12 18.52
N PHE A 476 -32.80 -27.17 17.96
CA PHE A 476 -31.76 -27.04 16.94
C PHE A 476 -32.28 -26.38 15.65
N ASP A 477 -33.49 -26.70 15.19
CA ASP A 477 -34.08 -26.05 14.02
C ASP A 477 -34.25 -24.53 14.23
N LYS A 478 -34.69 -24.11 15.42
CA LYS A 478 -34.75 -22.68 15.79
C LYS A 478 -33.37 -22.02 15.83
N VAL A 479 -32.37 -22.71 16.39
CA VAL A 479 -30.99 -22.20 16.46
C VAL A 479 -30.37 -22.10 15.06
N ARG A 480 -30.66 -23.07 14.17
CA ARG A 480 -30.25 -23.02 12.77
C ARG A 480 -30.86 -21.83 12.05
N HIS A 481 -32.16 -21.59 12.21
CA HIS A 481 -32.81 -20.41 11.64
C HIS A 481 -32.20 -19.11 12.20
N HIS A 482 -31.91 -19.07 13.50
CA HIS A 482 -31.18 -17.95 14.10
C HIS A 482 -29.84 -17.69 13.40
N PHE A 483 -29.00 -18.71 13.20
CA PHE A 483 -27.71 -18.52 12.52
C PHE A 483 -27.87 -18.01 11.09
N ILE A 484 -28.83 -18.51 10.32
CA ILE A 484 -29.09 -18.02 8.95
C ILE A 484 -29.34 -16.50 8.95
N GLN A 485 -30.16 -16.02 9.87
CA GLN A 485 -30.53 -14.60 9.94
C GLN A 485 -29.38 -13.75 10.49
N VAL A 486 -28.65 -14.26 11.48
CA VAL A 486 -27.46 -13.58 12.02
C VAL A 486 -26.40 -13.41 10.94
N TYR A 487 -26.09 -14.46 10.18
CA TYR A 487 -25.11 -14.42 9.10
C TYR A 487 -25.53 -13.40 8.03
N ARG A 488 -26.80 -13.45 7.60
CA ARG A 488 -27.32 -12.50 6.62
C ARG A 488 -27.18 -11.06 7.08
N ILE A 489 -27.62 -10.73 8.29
CA ILE A 489 -27.61 -9.34 8.80
C ILE A 489 -26.17 -8.84 9.01
N ILE A 490 -25.25 -9.70 9.45
CA ILE A 490 -23.83 -9.35 9.58
C ILE A 490 -23.23 -9.01 8.21
N GLN A 491 -23.47 -9.87 7.21
CA GLN A 491 -22.98 -9.66 5.84
C GLN A 491 -23.58 -8.40 5.21
N GLU A 492 -24.89 -8.17 5.33
CA GLU A 492 -25.59 -6.96 4.86
C GLU A 492 -25.08 -5.67 5.55
N SER A 493 -24.40 -5.81 6.70
CA SER A 493 -23.81 -4.71 7.45
C SER A 493 -22.28 -4.60 7.25
N ASP A 494 -21.73 -5.19 6.18
CA ASP A 494 -20.29 -5.22 5.85
C ASP A 494 -19.43 -5.84 6.97
N GLY A 495 -19.97 -6.83 7.68
CA GLY A 495 -19.24 -7.60 8.69
C GLY A 495 -18.93 -9.03 8.23
N ALA A 496 -18.09 -9.70 9.00
CA ALA A 496 -17.73 -11.09 8.81
C ALA A 496 -17.96 -11.90 10.08
N VAL A 497 -18.54 -13.09 9.92
CA VAL A 497 -18.59 -14.08 11.00
C VAL A 497 -17.22 -14.75 11.11
N ILE A 498 -16.60 -14.63 12.27
CA ILE A 498 -15.31 -15.25 12.57
C ILE A 498 -15.51 -16.70 12.96
N LYS A 499 -16.38 -16.94 13.94
CA LYS A 499 -16.72 -18.28 14.43
C LYS A 499 -18.02 -18.31 15.22
N THR A 500 -18.54 -19.51 15.43
CA THR A 500 -19.62 -19.79 16.37
C THR A 500 -19.07 -20.48 17.62
N ILE A 501 -19.69 -20.23 18.77
CA ILE A 501 -19.32 -20.83 20.07
C ILE A 501 -20.60 -21.31 20.74
N GLY A 502 -20.96 -22.57 20.55
CA GLY A 502 -22.29 -23.06 20.93
C GLY A 502 -23.36 -22.34 20.10
N ASP A 503 -24.25 -21.61 20.76
CA ASP A 503 -25.29 -20.76 20.18
C ASP A 503 -24.90 -19.29 20.03
N ALA A 504 -23.69 -18.91 20.46
CA ALA A 504 -23.15 -17.57 20.28
C ALA A 504 -22.46 -17.40 18.93
N VAL A 505 -22.50 -16.18 18.39
CA VAL A 505 -21.74 -15.79 17.19
C VAL A 505 -20.72 -14.72 17.55
N MET A 506 -19.48 -14.92 17.10
CA MET A 506 -18.44 -13.91 17.10
C MET A 506 -18.27 -13.37 15.68
N ALA A 507 -18.37 -12.06 15.54
CA ALA A 507 -18.23 -11.36 14.27
C ALA A 507 -17.29 -10.16 14.38
N SER A 508 -16.69 -9.76 13.26
CA SER A 508 -15.87 -8.57 13.15
C SER A 508 -16.44 -7.58 12.15
N PHE A 509 -16.16 -6.30 12.39
CA PHE A 509 -16.54 -5.20 11.53
C PHE A 509 -15.37 -4.25 11.33
N PRO A 510 -15.24 -3.64 10.13
CA PRO A 510 -14.19 -2.68 9.82
C PRO A 510 -14.36 -1.35 10.58
N SER A 511 -15.56 -1.04 11.10
CA SER A 511 -15.79 0.17 11.89
C SER A 511 -16.77 -0.03 13.04
N SER A 512 -16.65 0.83 14.05
CA SER A 512 -17.52 0.84 15.24
C SER A 512 -18.99 1.06 14.87
N LEU A 513 -19.24 1.97 13.91
CA LEU A 513 -20.59 2.31 13.46
C LEU A 513 -21.27 1.12 12.78
N LYS A 514 -20.57 0.41 11.88
CA LYS A 514 -21.11 -0.77 11.19
C LYS A 514 -21.49 -1.87 12.18
N GLY A 515 -20.63 -2.14 13.17
CA GLY A 515 -20.96 -3.10 14.23
C GLY A 515 -22.19 -2.69 15.06
N LEU A 516 -22.32 -1.41 15.41
CA LEU A 516 -23.48 -0.91 16.16
C LEU A 516 -24.77 -1.03 15.33
N GLN A 517 -24.74 -0.64 14.06
CA GLN A 517 -25.88 -0.76 13.13
C GLN A 517 -26.29 -2.22 12.94
N ALA A 518 -25.32 -3.13 12.72
CA ALA A 518 -25.57 -4.56 12.65
C ALA A 518 -26.26 -5.07 13.93
N SER A 519 -25.79 -4.62 15.09
CA SER A 519 -26.38 -4.99 16.38
C SER A 519 -27.82 -4.51 16.53
N GLN A 520 -28.13 -3.30 16.05
CA GLN A 520 -29.51 -2.80 16.02
C GLN A 520 -30.39 -3.63 15.08
N ASN A 521 -29.93 -3.87 13.86
CA ASN A 521 -30.65 -4.68 12.87
C ASN A 521 -30.93 -6.10 13.40
N LEU A 522 -29.95 -6.71 14.06
CA LEU A 522 -30.10 -7.99 14.75
C LEU A 522 -31.17 -7.90 15.85
N GLN A 523 -31.09 -6.91 16.73
CA GLN A 523 -32.08 -6.74 17.79
C GLN A 523 -33.48 -6.49 17.23
N GLU A 524 -33.64 -5.65 16.21
CA GLU A 524 -34.92 -5.38 15.55
C GLU A 524 -35.54 -6.66 14.99
N TYR A 525 -34.76 -7.48 14.28
CA TYR A 525 -35.23 -8.75 13.73
C TYR A 525 -35.69 -9.72 14.82
N PHE A 526 -34.91 -9.87 15.90
CA PHE A 526 -35.18 -10.81 16.99
C PHE A 526 -36.08 -10.24 18.11
N THR A 527 -36.69 -9.07 17.89
CA THR A 527 -37.57 -8.40 18.85
C THR A 527 -39.04 -8.32 18.39
N ASP A 528 -39.40 -8.94 17.26
CA ASP A 528 -40.79 -9.00 16.80
C ASP A 528 -41.73 -9.53 17.91
N GLU A 529 -42.55 -8.65 18.46
CA GLU A 529 -43.43 -8.96 19.59
C GLU A 529 -44.67 -9.75 19.15
N SER A 530 -44.93 -9.81 17.84
CA SER A 530 -46.05 -10.57 17.27
C SER A 530 -45.77 -12.07 17.16
N ASP A 531 -44.50 -12.49 17.26
CA ASP A 531 -44.09 -13.91 17.28
C ASP A 531 -43.61 -14.34 18.68
N PRO A 532 -44.47 -15.00 19.49
CA PRO A 532 -44.08 -15.53 20.81
C PRO A 532 -42.98 -16.61 20.74
N GLY A 533 -42.73 -17.15 19.54
CA GLY A 533 -41.74 -18.17 19.27
C GLY A 533 -40.36 -17.62 18.93
N ILE A 534 -40.21 -16.31 18.72
CA ILE A 534 -38.95 -15.70 18.30
C ILE A 534 -37.90 -15.77 19.42
N LEU A 535 -36.67 -16.09 19.04
CA LEU A 535 -35.55 -16.13 19.98
C LEU A 535 -35.13 -14.72 20.35
N LYS A 536 -34.87 -14.49 21.63
CA LYS A 536 -34.35 -13.21 22.13
C LYS A 536 -32.84 -13.31 22.19
N ILE A 537 -32.17 -12.26 21.73
CA ILE A 537 -30.71 -12.19 21.76
C ILE A 537 -30.22 -11.05 22.66
N ARG A 538 -28.96 -11.16 23.05
CA ARG A 538 -28.17 -10.06 23.58
C ARG A 538 -26.99 -9.81 22.65
N THR A 539 -26.52 -8.58 22.58
CA THR A 539 -25.32 -8.27 21.78
C THR A 539 -24.35 -7.39 22.55
N THR A 540 -23.06 -7.61 22.32
CA THR A 540 -21.98 -6.83 22.94
C THR A 540 -20.92 -6.44 21.94
N LEU A 541 -20.40 -5.21 22.07
CA LEU A 541 -19.36 -4.69 21.19
C LEU A 541 -18.17 -4.11 21.95
N HIS A 542 -17.00 -4.33 21.38
CA HIS A 542 -15.79 -3.62 21.78
C HIS A 542 -14.89 -3.45 20.56
N THR A 543 -14.12 -2.36 20.55
CA THR A 543 -13.13 -2.07 19.50
C THR A 543 -11.74 -1.90 20.10
N GLY A 544 -10.74 -2.47 19.45
CA GLY A 544 -9.34 -2.43 19.85
C GLY A 544 -8.45 -3.36 18.99
N PRO A 545 -7.13 -3.41 19.26
CA PRO A 545 -6.19 -4.20 18.47
C PRO A 545 -6.42 -5.72 18.60
N CYS A 546 -6.32 -6.44 17.48
CA CYS A 546 -6.50 -7.89 17.40
C CYS A 546 -5.36 -8.56 16.63
N LEU A 547 -5.15 -9.84 16.94
CA LEU A 547 -4.28 -10.74 16.19
C LEU A 547 -5.15 -11.72 15.39
N ALA A 548 -4.79 -12.00 14.15
CA ALA A 548 -5.27 -13.16 13.41
C ALA A 548 -4.36 -14.36 13.70
N VAL A 549 -4.96 -15.52 13.96
CA VAL A 549 -4.27 -16.78 14.29
C VAL A 549 -4.95 -17.95 13.57
N ASN A 550 -4.28 -19.10 13.49
CA ASN A 550 -4.91 -20.34 13.06
C ASN A 550 -5.38 -21.15 14.28
N LEU A 551 -6.70 -21.29 14.44
CA LEU A 551 -7.33 -22.15 15.43
C LEU A 551 -8.37 -23.04 14.70
N ASN A 552 -8.06 -24.33 14.55
CA ASN A 552 -8.91 -25.33 13.87
C ASN A 552 -9.10 -25.11 12.35
N SER A 553 -8.00 -24.84 11.64
CA SER A 553 -7.90 -24.80 10.18
C SER A 553 -8.44 -23.54 9.50
N ASN A 554 -9.01 -22.59 10.24
CA ASN A 554 -9.50 -21.32 9.73
C ASN A 554 -8.79 -20.14 10.40
N ILE A 555 -8.83 -18.99 9.76
CA ILE A 555 -8.41 -17.71 10.34
C ILE A 555 -9.35 -17.38 11.50
N ASP A 556 -8.82 -17.22 12.71
CA ASP A 556 -9.54 -16.83 13.93
C ASP A 556 -8.90 -15.57 14.52
N TYR A 557 -9.63 -14.84 15.36
CA TYR A 557 -9.15 -13.61 16.00
C TYR A 557 -8.88 -13.84 17.49
N PHE A 558 -7.77 -13.31 17.97
CA PHE A 558 -7.29 -13.44 19.34
C PHE A 558 -6.83 -12.10 19.92
N GLY A 559 -6.89 -11.97 21.25
CA GLY A 559 -6.38 -10.82 21.98
C GLY A 559 -7.32 -10.32 23.08
N ASN A 560 -6.87 -9.30 23.82
CA ASN A 560 -7.64 -8.69 24.91
C ASN A 560 -8.96 -8.08 24.42
N THR A 561 -8.98 -7.53 23.21
CA THR A 561 -10.19 -6.96 22.61
C THR A 561 -11.29 -8.00 22.44
N VAL A 562 -10.98 -9.18 21.90
CA VAL A 562 -11.93 -10.29 21.76
C VAL A 562 -12.43 -10.74 23.13
N ASN A 563 -11.52 -10.92 24.09
CA ASN A 563 -11.85 -11.36 25.44
C ASN A 563 -12.77 -10.38 26.18
N LEU A 564 -12.52 -9.07 26.07
CA LEU A 564 -13.36 -8.05 26.69
C LEU A 564 -14.75 -8.04 26.03
N ALA A 565 -14.84 -8.07 24.70
CA ALA A 565 -16.12 -8.11 23.98
C ALA A 565 -17.01 -9.27 24.43
N ALA A 566 -16.42 -10.47 24.59
CA ALA A 566 -17.13 -11.66 25.08
C ALA A 566 -17.60 -11.49 26.54
N LYS A 567 -16.72 -11.02 27.43
CA LYS A 567 -17.04 -10.89 28.87
C LYS A 567 -18.09 -9.82 29.17
N LEU A 568 -18.32 -8.86 28.28
CA LEU A 568 -19.42 -7.89 28.41
C LEU A 568 -20.80 -8.55 28.38
N GLN A 569 -20.93 -9.77 27.83
CA GLN A 569 -22.23 -10.46 27.72
C GLN A 569 -22.89 -10.68 29.09
N LYS A 570 -22.10 -10.77 30.17
CA LYS A 570 -22.62 -10.90 31.55
C LYS A 570 -23.49 -9.71 31.97
N ASP A 571 -23.26 -8.55 31.36
CA ASP A 571 -23.96 -7.31 31.63
C ASP A 571 -25.07 -7.02 30.60
N ALA A 572 -25.21 -7.82 29.55
CA ALA A 572 -26.24 -7.63 28.54
C ALA A 572 -27.48 -8.48 28.86
N ASN A 573 -28.66 -7.84 28.92
CA ASN A 573 -29.94 -8.54 29.01
C ASN A 573 -30.55 -8.77 27.62
N ALA A 574 -31.69 -9.47 27.57
CA ALA A 574 -32.47 -9.57 26.34
C ALA A 574 -32.82 -8.19 25.79
N ARG A 575 -32.66 -8.02 24.47
CA ARG A 575 -32.93 -6.75 23.75
C ARG A 575 -32.00 -5.60 24.11
N GLU A 576 -30.88 -5.89 24.79
CA GLU A 576 -29.85 -4.90 25.08
C GLU A 576 -28.63 -5.09 24.17
N ILE A 577 -28.08 -3.95 23.77
CA ILE A 577 -26.79 -3.80 23.10
C ILE A 577 -25.86 -3.14 24.12
N VAL A 578 -24.74 -3.78 24.44
CA VAL A 578 -23.77 -3.27 25.43
C VAL A 578 -22.43 -3.02 24.76
N PHE A 579 -21.87 -1.82 24.90
CA PHE A 579 -20.58 -1.49 24.29
C PHE A 579 -19.70 -0.62 25.17
N THR A 580 -18.40 -0.65 24.92
CA THR A 580 -17.38 0.07 25.70
C THR A 580 -17.32 1.55 25.37
N GLU A 581 -16.65 2.32 26.25
CA GLU A 581 -16.35 3.73 26.00
C GLU A 581 -15.55 3.97 24.70
N SER A 582 -14.70 3.03 24.26
CA SER A 582 -14.00 3.15 22.97
C SER A 582 -14.96 3.23 21.77
N ILE A 583 -16.04 2.44 21.76
CA ILE A 583 -17.10 2.54 20.73
C ILE A 583 -17.85 3.87 20.88
N PHE A 584 -18.17 4.28 22.10
CA PHE A 584 -18.89 5.54 22.34
C PHE A 584 -18.09 6.79 21.92
N ARG A 585 -16.75 6.75 21.99
CA ARG A 585 -15.89 7.89 21.62
C ARG A 585 -15.69 8.03 20.12
N ASP A 586 -16.04 7.02 19.34
CA ASP A 586 -16.02 7.07 17.88
C ASP A 586 -16.94 8.18 17.37
N LYS A 587 -16.41 9.05 16.50
CA LYS A 587 -17.11 10.24 16.01
C LYS A 587 -18.36 9.88 15.23
N GLU A 588 -18.30 8.85 14.39
CA GLU A 588 -19.43 8.43 13.55
C GLU A 588 -20.54 7.83 14.39
N VAL A 589 -20.17 7.01 15.38
CA VAL A 589 -21.12 6.46 16.35
C VAL A 589 -21.82 7.59 17.11
N ARG A 590 -21.10 8.59 17.60
CA ARG A 590 -21.71 9.71 18.33
C ARG A 590 -22.68 10.50 17.49
N ASN A 591 -22.31 10.81 16.25
CA ASN A 591 -23.19 11.52 15.32
C ASN A 591 -24.47 10.71 15.06
N TYR A 592 -24.31 9.42 14.75
CA TYR A 592 -25.43 8.52 14.52
C TYR A 592 -26.38 8.44 15.73
N LEU A 593 -25.85 8.32 16.95
CA LEU A 593 -26.64 8.28 18.18
C LEU A 593 -27.43 9.58 18.41
N LEU A 594 -26.81 10.74 18.14
CA LEU A 594 -27.43 12.05 18.29
C LEU A 594 -28.53 12.27 17.26
N GLU A 595 -28.26 11.98 15.99
CA GLU A 595 -29.21 12.14 14.88
C GLU A 595 -30.47 11.29 15.07
N ASN A 596 -30.32 10.09 15.65
CA ASN A 596 -31.43 9.18 15.88
C ASN A 596 -32.07 9.32 17.28
N GLY A 597 -31.64 10.30 18.10
CA GLY A 597 -32.21 10.54 19.44
C GLY A 597 -32.06 9.34 20.39
N ILE A 598 -31.03 8.52 20.21
CA ILE A 598 -30.85 7.26 20.93
C ILE A 598 -30.38 7.53 22.36
N LYS A 599 -31.10 6.97 23.34
CA LYS A 599 -30.76 7.09 24.76
C LYS A 599 -29.89 5.93 25.22
N LEU A 600 -28.81 6.26 25.94
CA LEU A 600 -27.88 5.29 26.51
C LEU A 600 -27.89 5.36 28.03
N ARG A 601 -27.79 4.20 28.69
CA ARG A 601 -27.50 4.10 30.12
C ARG A 601 -26.03 3.78 30.31
N ARG A 602 -25.30 4.69 30.94
CA ARG A 602 -23.89 4.49 31.32
C ARG A 602 -23.80 3.72 32.63
N ILE A 603 -22.96 2.70 32.69
CA ILE A 603 -22.61 1.98 33.93
C ILE A 603 -21.11 1.73 34.02
N GLU A 604 -20.63 1.43 35.23
CA GLU A 604 -19.26 0.98 35.48
C GLU A 604 -19.19 -0.54 35.36
N PHE A 605 -18.12 -1.02 34.74
CA PHE A 605 -17.85 -2.44 34.54
C PHE A 605 -16.48 -2.78 35.12
N LEU A 606 -16.47 -3.60 36.18
CA LEU A 606 -15.25 -4.11 36.79
C LEU A 606 -14.73 -5.31 35.99
N GLN A 607 -13.54 -5.15 35.45
CA GLN A 607 -12.79 -6.22 34.81
C GLN A 607 -12.13 -7.09 35.90
N GLU A 608 -12.76 -8.20 36.25
CA GLU A 608 -12.30 -9.08 37.35
C GLU A 608 -10.87 -9.62 37.17
N TRP A 609 -10.36 -9.67 35.94
CA TRP A 609 -9.06 -10.26 35.61
C TRP A 609 -7.86 -9.30 35.75
N ASN A 610 -8.06 -7.99 35.60
CA ASN A 610 -7.01 -6.97 35.78
C ASN A 610 -7.37 -5.91 36.83
N LYS A 611 -8.55 -6.04 37.47
CA LYS A 611 -9.08 -5.12 38.49
C LYS A 611 -9.24 -3.67 38.01
N GLU A 612 -9.40 -3.47 36.71
CA GLU A 612 -9.66 -2.17 36.12
C GLU A 612 -11.17 -1.92 36.01
N THR A 613 -11.64 -0.72 36.32
CA THR A 613 -13.03 -0.31 36.10
C THR A 613 -13.11 0.55 34.85
N ILE A 614 -13.89 0.09 33.87
CA ILE A 614 -14.16 0.85 32.64
C ILE A 614 -15.62 1.30 32.58
N ARG A 615 -15.90 2.27 31.71
CA ARG A 615 -17.27 2.69 31.42
C ARG A 615 -17.83 1.89 30.25
N ILE A 616 -19.06 1.42 30.41
CA ILE A 616 -19.84 0.79 29.34
C ILE A 616 -21.21 1.45 29.21
N TYR A 617 -21.80 1.28 28.04
CA TYR A 617 -23.04 1.91 27.63
C TYR A 617 -24.03 0.82 27.24
N LYS A 618 -25.23 0.89 27.81
CA LYS A 618 -26.35 -0.01 27.50
C LYS A 618 -27.38 0.74 26.67
N MET A 619 -27.72 0.16 25.54
CA MET A 619 -28.78 0.62 24.63
C MET A 619 -29.87 -0.44 24.60
N LYS A 620 -31.11 -0.05 24.88
CA LYS A 620 -32.26 -0.93 24.81
C LYS A 620 -33.00 -0.69 23.50
N VAL A 621 -33.20 -1.73 22.71
CA VAL A 621 -33.97 -1.65 21.47
C VAL A 621 -35.43 -1.98 21.77
N SER A 622 -36.32 -1.02 21.49
CA SER A 622 -37.77 -1.23 21.53
C SER A 622 -38.20 -1.88 20.22
N GLY A 623 -39.11 -2.86 20.25
CA GLY A 623 -39.68 -3.42 19.03
C GLY A 623 -40.38 -2.34 18.20
N LYS A 624 -40.36 -2.48 16.87
CA LYS A 624 -41.27 -1.70 16.02
C LYS A 624 -42.70 -2.16 16.37
N VAL A 625 -43.53 -1.21 16.80
CA VAL A 625 -44.95 -1.42 17.09
C VAL A 625 -45.70 -1.71 15.81
#